data_AF-A0A5C6C7F8-F1
#
_entry.id   AF-A0A5C6C7F8-F1
#
_cell.length_a   1.000
_cell.length_b   1.000
_cell.length_c   1.000
_cell.angle_alpha   90.00
_cell.angle_beta   90.00
_cell.angle_gamma   90.00
#
_symmetry.space_group_name_H-M   'P 1'
#
loop_
_entity.id
_entity.type
_entity.pdbx_description
1 polymer ?
#
loop_
_entity_poly.entity_id
_entity_poly.type
_entity_poly.pdbx_seq_one_letter_code
_entity_poly.pdbx_strand_id
1 'polypeptide(L)'
;MQTTFRLKKETLKTGVFCLLCFLAMGTFSVVIATVAPPPKARLQPVHMAMFFGFFWGAWSCLSIWLLLSYWRERLIVSDDTVIQRGVFRTRGIRLNEIDRLVWRPAPPQLQVIAGTTRLKIHFVKFSKADQLSLIQHVQQRIPDAVQVNWEVFCTKVAVPLSRYEAGCLAPGQVTVTRERWARYFIPATLLFAILGVAASLTLQMHRMLIAPLPMLFLWALLHFSTPMKGLAASRIAGQPESGRFLKFLLVWAGVGFVGLLTLVFFDPKFPAKIVWLMIGGTIWFSLLIARAVQLDRLRQRT
;
A
#
# COMPACT_ATOMS: atom_id res chain seq x y z
N MET A 1 26.25 -22.88 4.67
CA MET A 1 26.26 -21.41 4.77
C MET A 1 24.88 -20.91 5.17
N GLN A 2 24.78 -20.08 6.19
CA GLN A 2 23.50 -19.52 6.66
C GLN A 2 23.20 -18.19 5.96
N THR A 3 22.06 -18.12 5.28
CA THR A 3 21.62 -16.92 4.55
C THR A 3 20.36 -16.35 5.21
N THR A 4 20.37 -15.05 5.53
CA THR A 4 19.23 -14.40 6.19
C THR A 4 18.58 -13.38 5.27
N PHE A 5 17.35 -13.67 4.87
CA PHE A 5 16.51 -12.81 4.05
C PHE A 5 15.62 -11.93 4.93
N ARG A 6 15.55 -10.64 4.59
CA ARG A 6 14.74 -9.64 5.28
C ARG A 6 13.62 -9.12 4.37
N LEU A 7 12.58 -8.57 4.98
CA LEU A 7 11.56 -7.84 4.23
C LEU A 7 12.19 -6.69 3.43
N LYS A 8 11.59 -6.38 2.27
CA LYS A 8 12.03 -5.27 1.44
C LYS A 8 11.97 -3.92 2.19
N LYS A 9 12.95 -3.06 1.93
CA LYS A 9 13.04 -1.70 2.51
C LYS A 9 11.80 -0.84 2.22
N GLU A 10 11.05 -1.15 1.18
CA GLU A 10 9.77 -0.49 0.88
C GLU A 10 8.78 -0.63 2.03
N THR A 11 8.72 -1.78 2.70
CA THR A 11 7.81 -2.00 3.85
C THR A 11 8.13 -1.05 5.01
N LEU A 12 9.42 -0.82 5.27
CA LEU A 12 9.87 0.16 6.26
C LEU A 12 9.41 1.58 5.87
N LYS A 13 9.67 1.98 4.63
CA LYS A 13 9.30 3.31 4.13
C LYS A 13 7.79 3.53 4.21
N THR A 14 7.00 2.54 3.78
CA THR A 14 5.53 2.58 3.86
C THR A 14 5.08 2.67 5.32
N GLY A 15 5.63 1.87 6.23
CA GLY A 15 5.30 1.92 7.65
C GLY A 15 5.59 3.27 8.30
N VAL A 16 6.79 3.82 8.09
CA VAL A 16 7.17 5.14 8.64
C VAL A 16 6.26 6.23 8.08
N PHE A 17 6.03 6.21 6.77
CA PHE A 17 5.20 7.19 6.10
C PHE A 17 3.76 7.17 6.60
N CYS A 18 3.12 5.99 6.58
CA CYS A 18 1.74 5.83 7.04
C CYS A 18 1.60 6.27 8.49
N LEU A 19 2.57 5.93 9.35
CA LEU A 19 2.57 6.36 10.76
C LEU A 19 2.57 7.88 10.88
N LEU A 20 3.50 8.58 10.22
CA LEU A 20 3.58 10.04 10.26
C LEU A 20 2.29 10.69 9.76
N CYS A 21 1.70 10.15 8.69
CA CYS A 21 0.46 10.68 8.14
C CYS A 21 -0.74 10.48 9.06
N PHE A 22 -0.92 9.28 9.60
CA PHE A 22 -2.05 9.00 10.47
C PHE A 22 -1.93 9.75 11.80
N LEU A 23 -0.72 9.95 12.32
CA LEU A 23 -0.49 10.83 13.46
C LEU A 23 -0.85 12.28 13.13
N ALA A 24 -0.37 12.82 12.01
CA ALA A 24 -0.68 14.20 11.60
C ALA A 24 -2.18 14.42 11.34
N MET A 25 -2.84 13.47 10.68
CA MET A 25 -4.28 13.53 10.44
C MET A 25 -5.07 13.37 11.74
N GLY A 26 -4.63 12.50 12.65
CA GLY A 26 -5.21 12.31 13.97
C GLY A 26 -5.13 13.56 14.82
N THR A 27 -3.94 14.14 14.96
CA THR A 27 -3.74 15.38 15.75
C THR A 27 -4.53 16.53 15.16
N PHE A 28 -4.47 16.74 13.85
CA PHE A 28 -5.23 17.79 13.17
C PHE A 28 -6.74 17.63 13.36
N SER A 29 -7.27 16.41 13.19
CA SER A 29 -8.69 16.13 13.36
C SER A 29 -9.16 16.38 14.80
N VAL A 30 -8.36 15.97 15.80
CA VAL A 30 -8.66 16.20 17.21
C VAL A 30 -8.60 17.69 17.56
N VAL A 31 -7.56 18.41 17.11
CA VAL A 31 -7.43 19.87 17.35
C VAL A 31 -8.59 20.63 16.72
N ILE A 32 -8.99 20.29 15.49
CA ILE A 32 -10.17 20.90 14.88
C ILE A 32 -11.43 20.57 15.68
N ALA A 33 -11.61 19.33 16.10
CA ALA A 33 -12.78 18.93 16.86
C ALA A 33 -12.89 19.67 18.20
N THR A 34 -11.76 20.03 18.85
CA THR A 34 -11.75 20.70 20.16
C THR A 34 -11.75 22.23 20.06
N VAL A 35 -11.13 22.82 19.03
CA VAL A 35 -11.02 24.29 18.87
C VAL A 35 -12.18 24.86 18.05
N ALA A 36 -12.87 24.04 17.24
CA ALA A 36 -14.05 24.51 16.52
C ALA A 36 -15.13 24.94 17.53
N PRO A 37 -15.75 26.11 17.33
CA PRO A 37 -16.82 26.58 18.22
C PRO A 37 -17.89 25.49 18.29
N PRO A 38 -18.41 25.17 19.50
CA PRO A 38 -19.33 24.07 19.68
C PRO A 38 -20.48 24.26 18.70
N PRO A 39 -20.74 23.27 17.81
CA PRO A 39 -21.91 23.38 16.96
C PRO A 39 -23.13 23.51 17.88
N LYS A 40 -24.17 24.23 17.44
CA LYS A 40 -25.49 24.25 18.10
C LYS A 40 -26.16 22.85 18.12
N ALA A 41 -25.41 21.78 17.89
CA ALA A 41 -25.82 20.40 17.76
C ALA A 41 -25.43 19.61 19.03
N ARG A 42 -26.18 18.55 19.31
CA ARG A 42 -26.12 17.75 20.56
C ARG A 42 -24.80 17.00 20.79
N LEU A 43 -23.98 16.81 19.76
CA LEU A 43 -22.74 16.04 19.87
C LEU A 43 -21.64 16.92 20.48
N GLN A 44 -21.30 16.62 21.73
CA GLN A 44 -20.21 17.29 22.43
C GLN A 44 -18.88 17.11 21.65
N PRO A 45 -18.05 18.16 21.53
CA PRO A 45 -16.72 18.13 20.90
C PRO A 45 -15.85 16.93 21.31
N VAL A 46 -16.01 16.48 22.56
CA VAL A 46 -15.33 15.32 23.14
C VAL A 46 -15.63 14.03 22.37
N HIS A 47 -16.87 13.79 21.93
CA HIS A 47 -17.23 12.58 21.18
C HIS A 47 -16.56 12.54 19.80
N MET A 48 -16.48 13.68 19.11
CA MET A 48 -15.79 13.78 17.82
C MET A 48 -14.29 13.57 17.98
N ALA A 49 -13.69 14.17 19.00
CA ALA A 49 -12.28 13.96 19.33
C ALA A 49 -11.97 12.49 19.63
N MET A 50 -12.82 11.81 20.41
CA MET A 50 -12.69 10.37 20.68
C MET A 50 -12.80 9.53 19.41
N PHE A 51 -13.78 9.81 18.55
CA PHE A 51 -13.96 9.10 17.28
C PHE A 51 -12.71 9.23 16.39
N PHE A 52 -12.24 10.45 16.15
CA PHE A 52 -11.06 10.68 15.32
C PHE A 52 -9.79 10.11 15.95
N GLY A 53 -9.62 10.26 17.26
CA GLY A 53 -8.50 9.70 17.99
C GLY A 53 -8.45 8.18 17.86
N PHE A 54 -9.57 7.49 18.05
CA PHE A 54 -9.65 6.04 17.90
C PHE A 54 -9.44 5.60 16.45
N PHE A 55 -10.11 6.26 15.50
CA PHE A 55 -10.00 5.93 14.07
C PHE A 55 -8.55 6.04 13.58
N TRP A 56 -7.93 7.20 13.75
CA TRP A 56 -6.54 7.43 13.31
C TRP A 56 -5.52 6.66 14.18
N GLY A 57 -5.84 6.43 15.45
CA GLY A 57 -5.05 5.58 16.35
C GLY A 57 -4.94 4.15 15.84
N ALA A 58 -6.05 3.54 15.41
CA ALA A 58 -6.05 2.18 14.84
C ALA A 58 -5.15 2.07 13.60
N TRP A 59 -5.21 3.05 12.69
CA TRP A 59 -4.34 3.12 11.51
C TRP A 59 -2.86 3.33 11.87
N SER A 60 -2.59 4.10 12.92
CA SER A 60 -1.24 4.28 13.47
C SER A 60 -0.70 2.97 14.04
N CYS A 61 -1.51 2.21 14.78
CA CYS A 61 -1.16 0.87 15.26
C CYS A 61 -0.83 -0.09 14.11
N LEU A 62 -1.59 -0.07 13.02
CA LEU A 62 -1.30 -0.88 11.83
C LEU A 62 0.05 -0.49 11.20
N SER A 63 0.38 0.80 11.20
CA SER A 63 1.66 1.30 10.69
C SER A 63 2.83 0.87 11.58
N ILE A 64 2.66 0.94 12.91
CA ILE A 64 3.62 0.39 13.89
C ILE A 64 3.79 -1.11 13.68
N TRP A 65 2.70 -1.84 13.40
CA TRP A 65 2.77 -3.27 13.11
C TRP A 65 3.61 -3.57 11.86
N LEU A 66 3.48 -2.78 10.79
CA LEU A 66 4.34 -2.92 9.60
C LEU A 66 5.82 -2.68 9.92
N LEU A 67 6.12 -1.69 10.76
CA LEU A 67 7.47 -1.45 11.25
C LEU A 67 7.98 -2.66 12.05
N LEU A 68 7.20 -3.15 13.01
CA LEU A 68 7.58 -4.30 13.82
C LEU A 68 7.82 -5.55 12.97
N SER A 69 6.96 -5.77 11.96
CA SER A 69 7.12 -6.83 10.96
C SER A 69 8.45 -6.70 10.22
N TYR A 70 8.80 -5.50 9.73
CA TYR A 70 10.09 -5.28 9.05
C TYR A 70 11.32 -5.60 9.93
N TRP A 71 11.26 -5.26 11.23
CA TRP A 71 12.40 -5.47 12.13
C TRP A 71 12.53 -6.91 12.63
N ARG A 72 11.39 -7.56 12.93
CA ARG A 72 11.37 -8.90 13.55
C ARG A 72 11.22 -10.03 12.55
N GLU A 73 10.49 -9.85 11.45
CA GLU A 73 10.32 -10.94 10.48
C GLU A 73 11.61 -11.17 9.70
N ARG A 74 12.09 -12.41 9.76
CA ARG A 74 13.29 -12.86 9.04
C ARG A 74 13.07 -14.28 8.55
N LEU A 75 13.52 -14.54 7.32
CA LEU A 75 13.63 -15.89 6.81
C LEU A 75 15.09 -16.28 6.83
N ILE A 76 15.42 -17.29 7.61
CA ILE A 76 16.77 -17.81 7.77
C ILE A 76 16.78 -19.16 7.06
N VAL A 77 17.65 -19.29 6.06
CA VAL A 77 17.85 -20.52 5.31
C VAL A 77 19.28 -20.97 5.55
N SER A 78 19.42 -22.12 6.18
CA SER A 78 20.68 -22.80 6.47
C SER A 78 20.75 -24.09 5.65
N ASP A 79 21.89 -24.79 5.68
CA ASP A 79 22.10 -26.00 4.87
C ASP A 79 21.15 -27.16 5.21
N ASP A 80 20.58 -27.18 6.42
CA ASP A 80 19.68 -28.24 6.89
C ASP A 80 18.37 -27.69 7.48
N THR A 81 18.19 -26.37 7.57
CA THR A 81 17.01 -25.79 8.20
C THR A 81 16.47 -24.56 7.49
N VAL A 82 15.15 -24.46 7.44
CA VAL A 82 14.43 -23.27 7.02
C VAL A 82 13.65 -22.74 8.22
N ILE A 83 14.07 -21.59 8.74
CA ILE A 83 13.47 -20.94 9.90
C ILE A 83 12.80 -19.64 9.46
N GLN A 84 11.48 -19.60 9.59
CA GLN A 84 10.70 -18.38 9.48
C GLN A 84 10.46 -17.80 10.87
N ARG A 85 11.18 -16.73 11.19
CA ARG A 85 10.91 -15.91 12.38
C ARG A 85 9.81 -14.92 12.03
N GLY A 86 8.64 -15.07 12.63
CA GLY A 86 7.56 -14.11 12.60
C GLY A 86 7.71 -13.05 13.70
N VAL A 87 6.71 -12.17 13.84
CA VAL A 87 6.68 -11.16 14.91
C VAL A 87 6.54 -11.81 16.30
N PHE A 88 5.61 -12.76 16.43
CA PHE A 88 5.32 -13.44 17.70
C PHE A 88 5.78 -14.90 17.76
N ARG A 89 5.86 -15.56 16.60
CA ARG A 89 6.15 -17.00 16.53
C ARG A 89 7.30 -17.25 15.59
N THR A 90 8.18 -18.18 15.97
CA THR A 90 9.23 -18.71 15.09
C THR A 90 8.82 -20.12 14.69
N ARG A 91 8.97 -20.44 13.40
CA ARG A 91 8.74 -21.79 12.87
C ARG A 91 10.01 -22.24 12.17
N GLY A 92 10.47 -23.45 12.44
CA GLY A 92 11.59 -24.08 11.76
C GLY A 92 11.16 -25.42 11.18
N ILE A 93 11.67 -25.76 10.01
CA ILE A 93 11.55 -27.09 9.39
C ILE A 93 12.96 -27.52 8.99
N ARG A 94 13.31 -28.78 9.26
CA ARG A 94 14.55 -29.36 8.76
C ARG A 94 14.37 -29.82 7.31
N LEU A 95 15.39 -29.67 6.48
CA LEU A 95 15.29 -29.97 5.05
C LEU A 95 15.13 -31.46 4.78
N ASN A 96 15.72 -32.31 5.63
CA ASN A 96 15.58 -33.76 5.56
C ASN A 96 14.16 -34.29 5.92
N GLU A 97 13.36 -33.49 6.62
CA GLU A 97 11.98 -33.82 7.00
C GLU A 97 10.95 -33.35 5.96
N ILE A 98 11.39 -32.79 4.83
CA ILE A 98 10.49 -32.26 3.80
C ILE A 98 9.91 -33.41 2.99
N ASP A 99 8.60 -33.64 3.14
CA ASP A 99 7.85 -34.60 2.33
C ASP A 99 7.57 -34.05 0.93
N ARG A 100 7.19 -32.76 0.85
CA ARG A 100 6.83 -32.08 -0.40
C ARG A 100 7.14 -30.60 -0.36
N LEU A 101 7.67 -30.12 -1.48
CA LEU A 101 7.94 -28.72 -1.75
C LEU A 101 7.05 -28.24 -2.90
N VAL A 102 6.01 -27.45 -2.61
CA VAL A 102 5.05 -27.00 -3.64
C VAL A 102 5.33 -25.56 -4.05
N TRP A 103 5.70 -25.39 -5.31
CA TRP A 103 5.88 -24.09 -5.94
C TRP A 103 4.54 -23.57 -6.49
N ARG A 104 4.14 -22.35 -6.12
CA ARG A 104 2.89 -21.74 -6.60
C ARG A 104 3.18 -20.40 -7.28
N PRO A 105 2.79 -20.23 -8.55
CA PRO A 105 3.12 -19.03 -9.31
C PRO A 105 2.19 -17.83 -9.03
N ALA A 106 0.96 -18.06 -8.55
CA ALA A 106 -0.04 -17.01 -8.36
C ALA A 106 -0.89 -17.23 -7.09
N PRO A 107 -0.69 -16.43 -6.02
CA PRO A 107 0.43 -15.52 -5.81
C PRO A 107 1.76 -16.29 -5.69
N PRO A 108 2.92 -15.69 -6.05
CA PRO A 108 4.22 -16.33 -5.91
C PRO A 108 4.50 -16.74 -4.46
N GLN A 109 4.49 -18.04 -4.20
CA GLN A 109 4.76 -18.58 -2.87
C GLN A 109 5.37 -19.98 -2.94
N LEU A 110 6.18 -20.29 -1.94
CA LEU A 110 6.74 -21.62 -1.68
C LEU A 110 6.02 -22.20 -0.46
N GLN A 111 5.52 -23.42 -0.60
CA GLN A 111 4.91 -24.16 0.49
C GLN A 111 5.77 -25.38 0.82
N VAL A 112 6.37 -25.37 2.01
CA VAL A 112 7.16 -26.50 2.54
C VAL A 112 6.23 -27.33 3.43
N ILE A 113 6.14 -28.63 3.15
CA ILE A 113 5.33 -29.58 3.91
C ILE A 113 6.26 -30.62 4.51
N ALA A 114 6.21 -30.77 5.83
CA ALA A 114 7.00 -31.73 6.61
C ALA A 114 6.09 -32.34 7.69
N GLY A 115 5.61 -33.56 7.46
CA GLY A 115 4.60 -34.23 8.25
C GLY A 115 3.32 -33.39 8.41
N THR A 116 3.00 -33.05 9.65
CA THR A 116 1.85 -32.18 9.99
C THR A 116 2.15 -30.68 9.85
N THR A 117 3.43 -30.32 9.71
CA THR A 117 3.86 -28.92 9.69
C THR A 117 3.85 -28.38 8.27
N ARG A 118 3.26 -27.18 8.12
CA ARG A 118 3.21 -26.45 6.84
C ARG A 118 3.80 -25.06 7.02
N LEU A 119 4.83 -24.76 6.22
CA LEU A 119 5.44 -23.44 6.15
C LEU A 119 5.12 -22.78 4.82
N LYS A 120 4.68 -21.52 4.86
CA LYS A 120 4.35 -20.74 3.66
C LYS A 120 5.30 -19.54 3.58
N ILE A 121 6.04 -19.47 2.50
CA ILE A 121 6.97 -18.38 2.21
C ILE A 121 6.42 -17.60 1.02
N HIS A 122 5.99 -16.37 1.26
CA HIS A 122 5.49 -15.48 0.22
C HIS A 122 6.64 -14.67 -0.36
N PHE A 123 6.99 -14.92 -1.63
CA PHE A 123 8.13 -14.27 -2.29
C PHE A 123 7.96 -12.74 -2.39
N VAL A 124 6.71 -12.27 -2.49
CA VAL A 124 6.35 -10.84 -2.62
C VAL A 124 6.88 -9.97 -1.45
N LYS A 125 7.18 -10.58 -0.30
CA LYS A 125 7.73 -9.88 0.88
C LYS A 125 9.20 -9.49 0.73
N PHE A 126 9.95 -10.15 -0.15
CA PHE A 126 11.40 -10.00 -0.29
C PHE A 126 11.76 -9.11 -1.49
N SER A 127 12.99 -8.61 -1.55
CA SER A 127 13.49 -7.90 -2.73
C SER A 127 13.61 -8.84 -3.93
N LYS A 128 13.68 -8.31 -5.15
CA LYS A 128 13.79 -9.15 -6.36
C LYS A 128 15.05 -10.01 -6.40
N ALA A 129 16.19 -9.43 -5.98
CA ALA A 129 17.45 -10.16 -5.82
C ALA A 129 17.32 -11.26 -4.75
N ASP A 130 16.78 -10.92 -3.58
CA ASP A 130 16.56 -11.91 -2.51
C ASP A 130 15.61 -13.04 -2.93
N GLN A 131 14.58 -12.73 -3.72
CA GLN A 131 13.67 -13.74 -4.29
C GLN A 131 14.44 -14.72 -5.16
N LEU A 132 15.28 -14.22 -6.09
CA LEU A 132 16.05 -15.08 -6.98
C LEU A 132 17.07 -15.92 -6.21
N SER A 133 17.83 -15.31 -5.31
CA SER A 133 18.81 -16.03 -4.46
C SER A 133 18.14 -17.10 -3.61
N LEU A 134 16.96 -16.81 -3.05
CA LEU A 134 16.18 -17.80 -2.29
C LEU A 134 15.69 -18.95 -3.19
N ILE A 135 15.18 -18.64 -4.39
CA ILE A 135 14.72 -19.65 -5.34
C ILE A 135 15.87 -20.58 -5.74
N GLN A 136 17.02 -20.01 -6.13
CA GLN A 136 18.22 -20.76 -6.51
C GLN A 136 18.72 -21.62 -5.35
N HIS A 137 18.80 -21.06 -4.14
CA HIS A 137 19.27 -21.78 -2.97
C HIS A 137 18.37 -22.98 -2.62
N VAL A 138 17.05 -22.81 -2.65
CA VAL A 138 16.11 -23.89 -2.36
C VAL A 138 16.13 -24.95 -3.46
N GLN A 139 16.13 -24.53 -4.74
CA GLN A 139 16.08 -25.45 -5.87
C GLN A 139 17.35 -26.32 -5.98
N GLN A 140 18.53 -25.78 -5.69
CA GLN A 140 19.79 -26.53 -5.75
C GLN A 140 19.96 -27.52 -4.60
N ARG A 141 19.29 -27.32 -3.47
CA ARG A 141 19.50 -28.11 -2.24
C ARG A 141 18.48 -29.21 -2.05
N ILE A 142 17.27 -29.05 -2.58
CA ILE A 142 16.19 -30.03 -2.39
C ILE A 142 16.11 -30.90 -3.66
N PRO A 143 16.11 -32.25 -3.53
CA PRO A 143 15.99 -33.14 -4.68
C PRO A 143 14.73 -32.87 -5.51
N ASP A 144 14.86 -32.94 -6.85
CA ASP A 144 13.75 -32.67 -7.78
C ASP A 144 12.53 -33.56 -7.53
N ALA A 145 12.73 -34.78 -7.03
CA ALA A 145 11.65 -35.73 -6.70
C ALA A 145 10.65 -35.17 -5.66
N VAL A 146 11.08 -34.25 -4.80
CA VAL A 146 10.25 -33.64 -3.74
C VAL A 146 9.59 -32.34 -4.23
N GLN A 147 10.07 -31.79 -5.35
CA GLN A 147 9.62 -30.50 -5.87
C GLN A 147 8.41 -30.66 -6.80
N VAL A 148 7.31 -29.99 -6.46
CA VAL A 148 6.06 -30.03 -7.21
C VAL A 148 5.80 -28.67 -7.86
N ASN A 149 5.42 -28.69 -9.14
CA ASN A 149 5.14 -27.51 -9.97
C ASN A 149 6.33 -26.57 -10.19
N TRP A 150 7.56 -27.07 -10.07
CA TRP A 150 8.77 -26.28 -10.30
C TRP A 150 8.78 -25.67 -11.71
N GLU A 151 8.51 -26.46 -12.75
CA GLU A 151 8.56 -26.00 -14.15
C GLU A 151 7.63 -24.80 -14.41
N VAL A 152 6.37 -24.91 -14.00
CA VAL A 152 5.38 -23.84 -14.15
C VAL A 152 5.79 -22.59 -13.38
N PHE A 153 6.35 -22.77 -12.18
CA PHE A 153 6.87 -21.67 -11.38
C PHE A 153 8.11 -21.03 -12.02
N CYS A 154 9.01 -21.83 -12.58
CA CYS A 154 10.22 -21.39 -13.25
C CYS A 154 9.87 -20.46 -14.43
N THR A 155 8.99 -20.92 -15.32
CA THR A 155 8.57 -20.13 -16.49
C THR A 155 7.81 -18.85 -16.10
N LYS A 156 6.91 -18.92 -15.12
CA LYS A 156 6.05 -17.77 -14.76
C LYS A 156 6.70 -16.78 -13.80
N VAL A 157 7.67 -17.20 -13.00
CA VAL A 157 8.22 -16.41 -11.88
C VAL A 157 9.74 -16.32 -11.95
N ALA A 158 10.47 -17.43 -11.93
CA ALA A 158 11.94 -17.43 -11.81
C ALA A 158 12.65 -16.82 -13.04
N VAL A 159 12.26 -17.20 -14.27
CA VAL A 159 12.84 -16.66 -15.51
C VAL A 159 12.59 -15.16 -15.64
N PRO A 160 11.36 -14.64 -15.46
CA PRO A 160 11.12 -13.18 -15.43
C PRO A 160 11.92 -12.44 -14.34
N LEU A 161 12.10 -13.05 -13.16
CA LEU A 161 12.91 -12.49 -12.07
C LEU A 161 14.39 -12.35 -12.46
N SER A 162 14.96 -13.37 -13.09
CA SER A 162 16.35 -13.35 -13.56
C SER A 162 16.57 -12.27 -14.63
N ARG A 163 15.63 -12.11 -15.58
CA ARG A 163 15.69 -11.04 -16.59
C ARG A 163 15.63 -9.63 -15.99
N TYR A 164 14.89 -9.46 -14.89
CA TYR A 164 14.81 -8.19 -14.18
C TYR A 164 16.16 -7.77 -13.59
N GLU A 165 16.91 -8.73 -13.03
CA GLU A 165 18.25 -8.46 -12.49
C GLU A 165 19.25 -8.07 -13.57
N ALA A 166 19.11 -8.63 -14.78
CA ALA A 166 19.86 -8.23 -15.96
C ALA A 166 19.49 -6.83 -16.50
N GLY A 167 18.57 -6.10 -15.86
CA GLY A 167 18.14 -4.75 -16.26
C GLY A 167 17.11 -4.73 -17.38
N CYS A 168 16.64 -5.88 -17.86
CA CYS A 168 15.59 -5.95 -18.87
C CYS A 168 14.21 -5.72 -18.24
N LEU A 169 13.49 -4.68 -18.68
CA LEU A 169 12.10 -4.46 -18.28
C LEU A 169 11.23 -5.63 -18.78
N ALA A 170 10.50 -6.28 -17.87
CA ALA A 170 9.60 -7.37 -18.26
C ALA A 170 8.43 -6.83 -19.11
N PRO A 171 7.88 -7.64 -20.05
CA PRO A 171 6.70 -7.24 -20.84
C PRO A 171 5.56 -6.78 -19.93
N GLY A 172 5.02 -5.57 -20.18
CA GLY A 172 3.92 -5.00 -19.38
C GLY A 172 4.34 -4.25 -18.11
N GLN A 173 5.64 -4.03 -17.88
CA GLN A 173 6.11 -3.07 -16.87
C GLN A 173 6.27 -1.66 -17.46
N VAL A 174 6.11 -0.65 -16.63
CA VAL A 174 6.36 0.76 -16.99
C VAL A 174 7.26 1.36 -15.92
N THR A 175 8.29 2.07 -16.35
CA THR A 175 9.14 2.87 -15.48
C THR A 175 8.36 4.10 -15.01
N VAL A 176 7.99 4.12 -13.74
CA VAL A 176 7.39 5.29 -13.10
C VAL A 176 8.53 6.17 -12.62
N THR A 177 8.69 7.31 -13.27
CA THR A 177 9.69 8.33 -12.92
C THR A 177 9.09 9.40 -12.01
N ARG A 178 9.96 10.11 -11.28
CA ARG A 178 9.58 11.25 -10.43
C ARG A 178 8.86 12.35 -11.21
N GLU A 179 9.28 12.59 -12.45
CA GLU A 179 8.71 13.60 -13.34
C GLU A 179 7.24 13.31 -13.67
N ARG A 180 6.87 12.03 -13.79
CA ARG A 180 5.50 11.62 -14.05
C ARG A 180 4.57 12.04 -12.91
N TRP A 181 5.01 11.98 -11.66
CA TRP A 181 4.23 12.47 -10.52
C TRP A 181 4.02 13.98 -10.58
N ALA A 182 5.06 14.75 -10.90
CA ALA A 182 4.93 16.20 -11.05
C ALA A 182 3.89 16.57 -12.12
N ARG A 183 3.87 15.85 -13.25
CA ARG A 183 2.91 16.09 -14.33
C ARG A 183 1.45 15.87 -13.94
N TYR A 184 1.17 14.97 -13.00
CA TYR A 184 -0.20 14.75 -12.50
C TYR A 184 -0.58 15.71 -11.37
N PHE A 185 0.35 15.95 -10.45
CA PHE A 185 0.06 16.69 -9.23
C PHE A 185 0.14 18.21 -9.38
N ILE A 186 0.97 18.74 -10.28
CA ILE A 186 1.05 20.20 -10.51
C ILE A 186 -0.30 20.75 -11.02
N PRO A 187 -0.93 20.19 -12.08
CA PRO A 187 -2.23 20.68 -12.55
C PRO A 187 -3.33 20.53 -11.49
N ALA A 188 -3.32 19.41 -10.75
CA ALA A 188 -4.25 19.20 -9.66
C ALA A 188 -4.07 20.27 -8.56
N THR A 189 -2.84 20.52 -8.12
CA THR A 189 -2.54 21.52 -7.10
C THR A 189 -2.99 22.91 -7.53
N LEU A 190 -2.72 23.30 -8.78
CA LEU A 190 -3.16 24.58 -9.34
C LEU A 190 -4.69 24.69 -9.35
N LEU A 191 -5.39 23.63 -9.77
CA LEU A 191 -6.85 23.60 -9.75
C LEU A 191 -7.40 23.80 -8.33
N PHE A 192 -6.85 23.10 -7.33
CA PHE A 192 -7.25 23.25 -5.93
C PHE A 192 -6.91 24.65 -5.38
N ALA A 193 -5.83 25.27 -5.83
CA ALA A 193 -5.50 26.64 -5.46
C ALA A 193 -6.51 27.65 -6.03
N ILE A 194 -6.86 27.53 -7.31
CA ILE A 194 -7.87 28.38 -7.96
C ILE A 194 -9.23 28.23 -7.26
N LEU A 195 -9.67 27.00 -7.00
CA LEU A 195 -10.92 26.73 -6.29
C LEU A 195 -10.90 27.28 -4.85
N GLY A 196 -9.76 27.14 -4.15
CA GLY A 196 -9.58 27.67 -2.80
C GLY A 196 -9.69 29.19 -2.75
N VAL A 197 -9.05 29.89 -3.70
CA VAL A 197 -9.13 31.36 -3.83
C VAL A 197 -10.55 31.78 -4.20
N ALA A 198 -11.18 31.15 -5.19
CA ALA A 198 -12.54 31.46 -5.60
C ALA A 198 -13.54 31.28 -4.46
N ALA A 199 -13.45 30.19 -3.69
CA ALA A 199 -14.28 29.96 -2.52
C ALA A 199 -14.02 30.97 -1.40
N SER A 200 -12.77 31.39 -1.20
CA SER A 200 -12.43 32.45 -0.24
C SER A 200 -13.10 33.78 -0.61
N LEU A 201 -13.07 34.16 -1.89
CA LEU A 201 -13.61 35.44 -2.36
C LEU A 201 -15.14 35.44 -2.45
N THR A 202 -15.74 34.37 -2.95
CA THR A 202 -17.19 34.31 -3.24
C THR A 202 -18.02 33.82 -2.06
N LEU A 203 -17.48 32.91 -1.25
CA LEU A 203 -18.19 32.27 -0.14
C LEU A 203 -17.67 32.71 1.24
N GLN A 204 -16.70 33.63 1.28
CA GLN A 204 -16.00 34.08 2.51
C GLN A 204 -15.36 32.93 3.31
N MET A 205 -15.06 31.81 2.66
CA MET A 205 -14.48 30.63 3.28
C MET A 205 -12.94 30.70 3.27
N HIS A 206 -12.35 31.63 4.02
CA HIS A 206 -10.90 31.87 4.06
C HIS A 206 -10.06 30.62 4.37
N ARG A 207 -10.61 29.66 5.12
CA ARG A 207 -9.97 28.36 5.41
C ARG A 207 -9.69 27.52 4.16
N MET A 208 -10.37 27.78 3.05
CA MET A 208 -10.19 27.06 1.78
C MET A 208 -8.87 27.41 1.07
N LEU A 209 -8.14 28.45 1.51
CA LEU A 209 -6.79 28.73 1.00
C LEU A 209 -5.78 27.61 1.32
N ILE A 210 -6.08 26.74 2.28
CA ILE A 210 -5.27 25.58 2.67
C ILE A 210 -5.45 24.40 1.68
N ALA A 211 -6.46 24.45 0.79
CA ALA A 211 -6.81 23.36 -0.13
C ALA A 211 -5.67 22.78 -1.00
N PRO A 212 -4.62 23.53 -1.40
CA PRO A 212 -3.49 22.97 -2.16
C PRO A 212 -2.53 22.10 -1.33
N LEU A 213 -2.46 22.32 0.00
CA LEU A 213 -1.46 21.67 0.85
C LEU A 213 -1.54 20.13 0.82
N PRO A 214 -2.73 19.49 0.88
CA PRO A 214 -2.83 18.03 0.77
C PRO A 214 -2.26 17.49 -0.55
N MET A 215 -2.47 18.20 -1.66
CA MET A 215 -1.94 17.78 -2.98
C MET A 215 -0.44 17.94 -3.07
N LEU A 216 0.12 19.04 -2.54
CA LEU A 216 1.57 19.23 -2.43
C LEU A 216 2.21 18.18 -1.53
N PHE A 217 1.58 17.86 -0.41
CA PHE A 217 2.05 16.83 0.50
C PHE A 217 2.05 15.45 -0.16
N LEU A 218 0.96 15.07 -0.83
CA LEU A 218 0.85 13.79 -1.54
C LEU A 218 1.84 13.70 -2.72
N TRP A 219 2.07 14.81 -3.43
CA TRP A 219 3.10 14.91 -4.45
C TRP A 219 4.51 14.70 -3.88
N ALA A 220 4.87 15.46 -2.85
CA ALA A 220 6.18 15.39 -2.21
C ALA A 220 6.45 13.97 -1.73
N LEU A 221 5.46 13.35 -1.07
CA LEU A 221 5.51 11.95 -0.69
C LEU A 221 5.88 11.04 -1.86
N LEU A 222 5.06 11.04 -2.92
CA LEU A 222 5.22 10.08 -4.01
C LEU A 222 6.55 10.33 -4.74
N HIS A 223 6.93 11.60 -4.86
CA HIS A 223 8.22 12.03 -5.39
C HIS A 223 9.41 11.47 -4.59
N PHE A 224 9.41 11.62 -3.26
CA PHE A 224 10.51 11.14 -2.41
C PHE A 224 10.52 9.61 -2.23
N SER A 225 9.36 8.95 -2.28
CA SER A 225 9.27 7.49 -2.24
C SER A 225 9.80 6.84 -3.53
N THR A 226 9.74 7.55 -4.65
CA THR A 226 10.19 7.05 -5.96
C THR A 226 11.71 7.29 -6.10
N PRO A 227 12.54 6.27 -6.37
CA PRO A 227 13.96 6.44 -6.66
C PRO A 227 14.18 7.20 -7.99
N MET A 228 15.30 7.91 -8.11
CA MET A 228 15.60 8.73 -9.29
C MET A 228 15.69 7.91 -10.59
N LYS A 229 16.18 6.67 -10.51
CA LYS A 229 16.28 5.74 -11.66
C LYS A 229 14.92 5.22 -12.15
N GLY A 230 13.82 5.62 -11.49
CA GLY A 230 12.47 5.12 -11.76
C GLY A 230 12.18 3.80 -11.05
N LEU A 231 10.91 3.57 -10.74
CA LEU A 231 10.41 2.28 -10.27
C LEU A 231 9.85 1.51 -11.46
N ALA A 232 10.37 0.32 -11.70
CA ALA A 232 9.71 -0.64 -12.57
C ALA A 232 8.43 -1.12 -11.88
N ALA A 233 7.33 -0.42 -12.17
CA ALA A 233 6.02 -0.79 -11.69
C ALA A 233 5.36 -1.68 -12.73
N SER A 234 4.74 -2.77 -12.29
CA SER A 234 3.82 -3.48 -13.17
C SER A 234 2.64 -2.55 -13.48
N ARG A 235 2.14 -2.58 -14.72
CA ARG A 235 0.92 -1.83 -15.06
C ARG A 235 -0.21 -2.23 -14.13
N ILE A 236 -1.04 -1.26 -13.76
CA ILE A 236 -2.16 -1.43 -12.80
C ILE A 236 -3.10 -2.55 -13.26
N ALA A 237 -3.30 -2.68 -14.58
CA ALA A 237 -4.11 -3.72 -15.21
C ALA A 237 -3.55 -5.15 -15.08
N GLY A 238 -2.24 -5.32 -14.85
CA GLY A 238 -1.56 -6.62 -14.80
C GLY A 238 -1.39 -7.20 -13.38
N GLN A 239 -1.71 -6.45 -12.32
CA GLN A 239 -1.57 -6.92 -10.94
C GLN A 239 -2.92 -7.34 -10.34
N PRO A 240 -3.18 -8.64 -10.08
CA PRO A 240 -4.42 -9.05 -9.41
C PRO A 240 -4.54 -8.52 -7.97
N GLU A 241 -3.42 -8.15 -7.35
CA GLU A 241 -3.35 -7.53 -6.02
C GLU A 241 -3.84 -6.06 -6.03
N SER A 242 -3.68 -5.34 -7.16
CA SER A 242 -4.14 -3.95 -7.28
C SER A 242 -5.66 -3.88 -7.17
N GLY A 243 -6.38 -4.85 -7.74
CA GLY A 243 -7.82 -4.98 -7.60
C GLY A 243 -8.27 -5.22 -6.16
N ARG A 244 -7.51 -5.97 -5.35
CA ARG A 244 -7.82 -6.16 -3.92
C ARG A 244 -7.58 -4.88 -3.13
N PHE A 245 -6.49 -4.17 -3.39
CA PHE A 245 -6.21 -2.88 -2.76
C PHE A 245 -7.24 -1.82 -3.14
N LEU A 246 -7.66 -1.78 -4.41
CA LEU A 246 -8.70 -0.85 -4.88
C LEU A 246 -10.07 -1.17 -4.25
N LYS A 247 -10.42 -2.46 -4.14
CA LYS A 247 -11.61 -2.91 -3.40
C LYS A 247 -11.52 -2.52 -1.92
N PHE A 248 -10.38 -2.71 -1.29
CA PHE A 248 -10.15 -2.28 0.10
C PHE A 248 -10.34 -0.77 0.27
N LEU A 249 -9.75 0.04 -0.62
CA LEU A 249 -9.96 1.49 -0.64
C LEU A 249 -11.43 1.87 -0.87
N LEU A 250 -12.12 1.22 -1.80
CA LEU A 250 -13.55 1.44 -2.05
C LEU A 250 -14.42 1.10 -0.84
N VAL A 251 -14.15 -0.03 -0.17
CA VAL A 251 -14.85 -0.42 1.06
C VAL A 251 -14.64 0.63 2.15
N TRP A 252 -13.39 1.08 2.36
CA TRP A 252 -13.10 2.10 3.37
C TRP A 252 -13.63 3.49 3.02
N ALA A 253 -13.64 3.86 1.74
CA ALA A 253 -14.33 5.05 1.27
C ALA A 253 -15.85 4.94 1.54
N GLY A 254 -16.44 3.76 1.34
CA GLY A 254 -17.82 3.46 1.69
C GLY A 254 -18.10 3.57 3.19
N VAL A 255 -17.23 3.04 4.05
CA VAL A 255 -17.32 3.20 5.51
C VAL A 255 -17.24 4.68 5.90
N GLY A 256 -16.31 5.43 5.31
CA GLY A 256 -16.20 6.88 5.52
C GLY A 256 -17.46 7.62 5.07
N PHE A 257 -18.05 7.21 3.93
CA PHE A 257 -19.30 7.78 3.41
C PHE A 257 -20.50 7.46 4.30
N VAL A 258 -20.62 6.22 4.79
CA VAL A 258 -21.67 5.84 5.75
C VAL A 258 -21.50 6.59 7.06
N GLY A 259 -20.27 6.73 7.57
CA GLY A 259 -19.98 7.55 8.75
C GLY A 259 -20.38 9.01 8.55
N LEU A 260 -20.09 9.57 7.38
CA LEU A 260 -20.51 10.92 6.99
C LEU A 260 -22.05 11.04 6.93
N LEU A 261 -22.73 10.11 6.27
CA LEU A 261 -24.19 10.09 6.19
C LEU A 261 -24.83 9.97 7.57
N THR A 262 -24.23 9.17 8.45
CA THR A 262 -24.66 9.03 9.85
C THR A 262 -24.51 10.36 10.57
N LEU A 263 -23.38 11.07 10.41
CA LEU A 263 -23.19 12.41 10.96
C LEU A 263 -24.21 13.43 10.42
N VAL A 264 -24.50 13.40 9.12
CA VAL A 264 -25.51 14.27 8.50
C VAL A 264 -26.92 13.94 8.98
N PHE A 265 -27.24 12.66 9.17
CA PHE A 265 -28.54 12.21 9.65
C PHE A 265 -28.79 12.62 11.11
N PHE A 266 -27.77 12.51 11.97
CA PHE A 266 -27.88 12.85 13.39
C PHE A 266 -27.64 14.35 13.69
N ASP A 267 -27.04 15.09 12.77
CA ASP A 267 -26.89 16.54 12.86
C ASP A 267 -27.49 17.23 11.62
N PRO A 268 -28.77 17.63 11.65
CA PRO A 268 -29.42 18.29 10.52
C PRO A 268 -28.85 19.68 10.20
N LYS A 269 -27.96 20.23 11.06
CA LYS A 269 -27.22 21.47 10.78
C LYS A 269 -25.85 21.21 10.17
N PHE A 270 -25.51 19.96 9.89
CA PHE A 270 -24.25 19.62 9.25
C PHE A 270 -24.14 20.38 7.91
N PRO A 271 -23.07 21.13 7.69
CA PRO A 271 -22.98 22.03 6.54
C PRO A 271 -22.99 21.22 5.25
N ALA A 272 -24.12 21.27 4.52
CA ALA A 272 -24.32 20.56 3.25
C ALA A 272 -23.18 20.83 2.25
N LYS A 273 -22.56 22.01 2.31
CA LYS A 273 -21.39 22.39 1.51
C LYS A 273 -20.18 21.45 1.71
N ILE A 274 -19.95 20.94 2.92
CA ILE A 274 -18.85 19.99 3.20
C ILE A 274 -19.16 18.63 2.57
N VAL A 275 -20.42 18.19 2.63
CA VAL A 275 -20.87 16.93 2.01
C VAL A 275 -20.68 16.99 0.50
N TRP A 276 -21.11 18.08 -0.15
CA TRP A 276 -20.92 18.28 -1.59
C TRP A 276 -19.43 18.35 -2.00
N LEU A 277 -18.58 18.99 -1.19
CA LEU A 277 -17.14 19.05 -1.44
C LEU A 277 -16.49 17.65 -1.40
N MET A 278 -16.88 16.82 -0.42
CA MET A 278 -16.40 15.45 -0.26
C MET A 278 -16.88 14.54 -1.39
N ILE A 279 -18.15 14.65 -1.78
CA ILE A 279 -18.71 13.91 -2.92
C ILE A 279 -17.99 14.31 -4.21
N GLY A 280 -17.84 15.62 -4.45
CA GLY A 280 -17.13 16.15 -5.62
C GLY A 280 -15.68 15.69 -5.69
N GLY A 281 -14.95 15.74 -4.56
CA GLY A 281 -13.58 15.24 -4.46
C GLY A 281 -13.47 13.73 -4.74
N THR A 282 -14.41 12.95 -4.23
CA THR A 282 -14.46 11.49 -4.45
C THR A 282 -14.74 11.15 -5.92
N ILE A 283 -15.72 11.82 -6.54
CA ILE A 283 -16.04 11.67 -7.97
C ILE A 283 -14.85 12.06 -8.83
N TRP A 284 -14.24 13.22 -8.56
CA TRP A 284 -13.09 13.70 -9.31
C TRP A 284 -11.90 12.73 -9.23
N PHE A 285 -11.57 12.24 -8.03
CA PHE A 285 -10.48 11.28 -7.84
C PHE A 285 -10.76 9.94 -8.56
N SER A 286 -12.01 9.48 -8.51
CA SER A 286 -12.46 8.28 -9.23
C SER A 286 -12.34 8.45 -10.74
N LEU A 287 -12.73 9.61 -11.28
CA LEU A 287 -12.59 9.95 -12.70
C LEU A 287 -11.12 10.04 -13.12
N LEU A 288 -10.25 10.61 -12.27
CA LEU A 288 -8.81 10.68 -12.52
C LEU A 288 -8.20 9.28 -12.61
N ILE A 289 -8.54 8.38 -11.68
CA ILE A 289 -8.11 6.98 -11.74
C ILE A 289 -8.65 6.29 -13.00
N ALA A 290 -9.93 6.48 -13.32
CA ALA A 290 -10.54 5.89 -14.52
C ALA A 290 -9.85 6.37 -15.80
N ARG A 291 -9.57 7.67 -15.91
CA ARG A 291 -8.82 8.26 -17.04
C ARG A 291 -7.39 7.74 -17.12
N ALA A 292 -6.69 7.63 -15.98
CA ALA A 292 -5.35 7.06 -15.94
C ALA A 292 -5.35 5.60 -16.46
N VAL A 293 -6.34 4.80 -16.06
CA VAL A 293 -6.51 3.42 -16.55
C VAL A 293 -6.87 3.39 -18.04
N GLN A 294 -7.76 4.28 -18.51
CA GLN A 294 -8.12 4.37 -19.93
C GLN A 294 -6.93 4.75 -20.81
N LEU A 295 -6.14 5.75 -20.41
CA LEU A 295 -4.93 6.15 -21.14
C LEU A 295 -3.90 5.02 -21.19
N ASP A 296 -3.77 4.25 -20.12
CA ASP A 296 -2.91 3.08 -20.08
C ASP A 296 -3.41 1.96 -21.03
N ARG A 297 -4.74 1.80 -21.19
CA ARG A 297 -5.34 0.87 -22.17
C ARG A 297 -5.19 1.34 -23.61
N LEU A 298 -5.33 2.63 -23.89
CA LEU A 298 -5.19 3.17 -25.25
C LEU A 298 -3.76 3.01 -25.77
N ARG A 299 -2.76 3.27 -24.93
CA ARG A 299 -1.33 3.02 -25.24
C ARG A 299 -0.96 1.55 -25.38
N GLN A 300 -1.86 0.62 -25.10
CA GLN A 300 -1.66 -0.82 -25.39
C GLN A 300 -2.07 -1.19 -26.82
N ARG A 301 -2.85 -0.34 -27.50
CA ARG A 301 -3.38 -0.63 -28.84
C ARG A 301 -2.57 0.03 -29.96
N THR A 302 -1.75 1.02 -29.61
CA THR A 302 -0.75 1.68 -30.47
C THR A 302 0.62 1.09 -30.21
#